data_AF-A0A954WI95-F1
#
_entry.id   AF-A0A954WI95-F1
#
_cell.length_a   1.000
_cell.length_b   1.000
_cell.length_c   1.000
_cell.angle_alpha   90.00
_cell.angle_beta   90.00
_cell.angle_gamma   90.00
#
_symmetry.space_group_name_H-M   'P 1'
#
loop_
_entity.id
_entity.type
_entity.pdbx_description
1 polymer ?
#
loop_
_entity_poly.entity_id
_entity_poly.type
_entity_poly.pdbx_seq_one_letter_code
_entity_poly.pdbx_strand_id
1 'polypeptide(L)'
;MAGMMDSIDRINSWVRTTLAAIVVGAAGWAGWFGYTNYTAGERAVRDLDDARAELVAKDEELATLSQELQAKQATLVQRDRQIADQVERIQQQDDTITQQVAEIEQQQKEIDWLDTALRLMKVTHRVAHLRVLDQTTDEATGRKRTTVEFVEVSDGGQPLEEPRSFTLDGDVVFIDSWIVKFDDQYIEQADQDRSTSLVLFRRIFGEYQEPNEGFELDQRGTRPTAYARGGRESEFEKKIWGDFWQIANDSSRAKEMGIRAAHGNAISIKAMPDRIYRITLRASGDLSFQPEMMAPAGRN
;
A
#
# COMPACT_ATOMS: atom_id res chain seq x y z
N MET A 1 16.16 32.82 -144.18
CA MET A 1 17.34 32.84 -143.30
C MET A 1 17.12 33.89 -142.20
N ALA A 2 16.46 33.55 -141.10
CA ALA A 2 16.14 34.48 -139.99
C ALA A 2 15.78 33.71 -138.69
N GLY A 3 16.65 32.79 -138.25
CA GLY A 3 16.40 31.96 -137.05
C GLY A 3 17.61 31.73 -136.16
N MET A 4 18.78 32.30 -136.48
CA MET A 4 20.04 32.02 -135.78
C MET A 4 20.56 33.20 -134.93
N MET A 5 19.95 34.39 -135.02
CA MET A 5 20.41 35.59 -134.29
C MET A 5 19.71 35.83 -132.94
N ASP A 6 18.53 35.25 -132.72
CA ASP A 6 17.71 35.48 -131.50
C ASP A 6 18.07 34.54 -130.32
N SER A 7 18.85 33.49 -130.59
CA SER A 7 19.30 32.52 -129.57
C SER A 7 20.54 32.99 -128.82
N ILE A 8 21.37 33.84 -129.43
CA ILE A 8 22.65 34.28 -128.84
C ILE A 8 22.42 35.28 -127.69
N ASP A 9 21.47 36.20 -127.82
CA ASP A 9 21.17 37.19 -126.76
C ASP A 9 20.43 36.59 -125.56
N ARG A 10 19.56 35.58 -125.79
CA ARG A 10 18.89 34.85 -124.70
C ARG A 10 19.88 34.02 -123.90
N ILE A 11 20.87 33.40 -124.57
CA ILE A 11 21.96 32.66 -123.90
C ILE A 11 22.79 33.62 -123.05
N ASN A 12 23.16 34.81 -123.56
CA ASN A 12 23.96 35.76 -122.81
C ASN A 12 23.23 36.29 -121.54
N SER A 13 21.93 36.60 -121.66
CA SER A 13 21.12 37.02 -120.51
C SER A 13 20.96 35.90 -119.47
N TRP A 14 20.76 34.65 -119.91
CA TRP A 14 20.66 33.48 -119.03
C TRP A 14 21.99 33.16 -118.34
N VAL A 15 23.11 33.25 -119.07
CA VAL A 15 24.47 33.10 -118.53
C VAL A 15 24.75 34.19 -117.50
N ARG A 16 24.41 35.45 -117.77
CA ARG A 16 24.62 36.56 -116.84
C ARG A 16 23.77 36.44 -115.57
N THR A 17 22.52 36.02 -115.69
CA THR A 17 21.61 35.85 -114.53
C THR A 17 22.04 34.67 -113.67
N THR A 18 22.47 33.58 -114.30
CA THR A 18 23.02 32.40 -113.62
C THR A 18 24.34 32.72 -112.92
N LEU A 19 25.24 33.46 -113.58
CA LEU A 19 26.47 33.96 -112.96
C LEU A 19 26.19 34.87 -111.77
N ALA A 20 25.24 35.79 -111.89
CA ALA A 20 24.85 36.66 -110.77
C ALA A 20 24.30 35.86 -109.59
N ALA A 21 23.45 34.85 -109.84
CA ALA A 21 22.93 33.97 -108.79
C ALA A 21 24.04 33.13 -108.14
N ILE A 22 25.00 32.62 -108.91
CA ILE A 22 26.18 31.91 -108.39
C ILE A 22 27.04 32.84 -107.53
N VAL A 23 27.27 34.07 -107.96
CA VAL A 23 28.08 35.05 -107.22
C VAL A 23 27.39 35.46 -105.93
N VAL A 24 26.08 35.73 -105.95
CA VAL A 24 25.32 36.07 -104.74
C VAL A 24 25.22 34.85 -103.80
N GLY A 25 25.02 33.65 -104.33
CA GLY A 25 25.04 32.41 -103.56
C GLY A 25 26.41 32.13 -102.92
N ALA A 26 27.48 32.34 -103.66
CA ALA A 26 28.86 32.21 -103.17
C ALA A 26 29.21 33.28 -102.13
N ALA A 27 28.76 34.53 -102.34
CA ALA A 27 28.96 35.62 -101.37
C ALA A 27 28.13 35.40 -100.09
N GLY A 28 26.89 34.92 -100.21
CA GLY A 28 26.04 34.56 -99.08
C GLY A 28 26.60 33.36 -98.30
N TRP A 29 27.09 32.34 -99.00
CA TRP A 29 27.74 31.18 -98.40
C TRP A 29 29.07 31.55 -97.73
N ALA A 30 29.91 32.36 -98.38
CA ALA A 30 31.15 32.86 -97.81
C ALA A 30 30.91 33.80 -96.62
N GLY A 31 29.85 34.63 -96.67
CA GLY A 31 29.45 35.50 -95.56
C GLY A 31 28.91 34.72 -94.37
N TRP A 32 28.07 33.69 -94.59
CA TRP A 32 27.59 32.80 -93.53
C TRP A 32 28.71 31.95 -92.94
N PHE A 33 29.59 31.39 -93.77
CA PHE A 33 30.75 30.62 -93.34
C PHE A 33 31.75 31.51 -92.57
N GLY A 34 32.01 32.72 -93.06
CA GLY A 34 32.85 33.71 -92.38
C GLY A 34 32.27 34.15 -91.03
N TYR A 35 30.96 34.45 -90.96
CA TYR A 35 30.29 34.85 -89.73
C TYR A 35 30.22 33.71 -88.71
N THR A 36 29.94 32.48 -89.15
CA THR A 36 29.91 31.30 -88.28
C THR A 36 31.30 30.96 -87.74
N ASN A 37 32.36 30.99 -88.56
CA ASN A 37 33.72 30.76 -88.07
C ASN A 37 34.25 31.90 -87.19
N TYR A 38 33.95 33.16 -87.52
CA TYR A 38 34.37 34.31 -86.72
C TYR A 38 33.68 34.32 -85.35
N THR A 39 32.38 34.02 -85.29
CA THR A 39 31.63 34.01 -84.02
C THR A 39 31.67 32.66 -83.28
N ALA A 40 32.19 31.58 -83.89
CA ALA A 40 32.38 30.29 -83.22
C ALA A 40 33.35 30.39 -82.04
N GLY A 41 34.43 31.16 -82.19
CA GLY A 41 35.36 31.43 -81.09
C GLY A 41 34.72 32.20 -79.94
N GLU A 42 33.95 33.26 -80.24
CA GLU A 42 33.25 34.04 -79.21
C GLU A 42 32.15 33.25 -78.48
N ARG A 43 31.43 32.37 -79.18
CA ARG A 43 30.42 31.50 -78.55
C ARG A 43 31.06 30.46 -77.66
N ALA A 44 32.12 29.80 -78.12
CA ALA A 44 32.85 28.83 -77.31
C ALA A 44 33.43 29.45 -76.02
N VAL A 45 33.88 30.71 -76.08
CA VAL A 45 34.33 31.45 -74.89
C VAL A 45 33.17 31.76 -73.95
N ARG A 46 32.00 32.22 -74.45
CA ARG A 46 30.81 32.44 -73.61
C ARG A 46 30.30 31.15 -72.98
N ASP A 47 30.20 30.07 -73.74
CA ASP A 47 29.76 28.76 -73.23
C ASP A 47 30.73 28.23 -72.16
N LEU A 48 32.05 28.48 -72.31
CA LEU A 48 33.05 28.15 -71.29
C LEU A 48 32.95 29.04 -70.04
N ASP A 49 32.68 30.33 -70.21
CA ASP A 49 32.49 31.27 -69.10
C ASP A 49 31.20 30.96 -68.33
N ASP A 50 30.11 30.62 -69.03
CA ASP A 50 28.84 30.17 -68.44
C ASP A 50 29.01 28.84 -67.70
N ALA A 51 29.71 27.86 -68.29
CA ALA A 51 30.01 26.59 -67.63
C ALA A 51 30.91 26.78 -66.40
N ARG A 52 31.87 27.72 -66.45
CA ARG A 52 32.69 28.08 -65.28
C ARG A 52 31.87 28.76 -64.19
N ALA A 53 30.95 29.65 -64.55
CA ALA A 53 30.05 30.29 -63.60
C ALA A 53 29.12 29.25 -62.94
N GLU A 54 28.61 28.28 -63.69
CA GLU A 54 27.82 27.17 -63.16
C GLU A 54 28.63 26.28 -62.21
N LEU A 55 29.88 25.95 -62.55
CA LEU A 55 30.77 25.19 -61.66
C LEU A 55 31.04 25.93 -60.35
N VAL A 56 31.31 27.24 -60.40
CA VAL A 56 31.51 28.06 -59.19
C VAL A 56 30.24 28.09 -58.34
N ALA A 57 29.06 28.26 -58.93
CA ALA A 57 27.79 28.23 -58.20
C ALA A 57 27.52 26.85 -57.56
N LYS A 58 27.88 25.76 -58.25
CA LYS A 58 27.79 24.40 -57.72
C LYS A 58 28.79 24.14 -56.59
N ASP A 59 30.00 24.66 -56.70
CA ASP A 59 31.01 24.57 -55.64
C ASP A 59 30.58 25.35 -54.39
N GLU A 60 29.96 26.52 -54.55
CA GLU A 60 29.36 27.29 -53.44
C GLU A 60 28.18 26.53 -52.80
N GLU A 61 27.29 25.94 -53.60
CA GLU A 61 26.18 25.10 -53.13
C GLU A 61 26.71 23.87 -52.35
N LEU A 62 27.75 23.20 -52.87
CA LEU A 62 28.40 22.08 -52.18
C LEU A 62 29.07 22.51 -50.88
N ALA A 63 29.72 23.69 -50.86
CA ALA A 63 30.33 24.23 -49.66
C ALA A 63 29.28 24.51 -48.57
N THR A 64 28.15 25.13 -48.93
CA THR A 64 27.05 25.40 -47.99
C THR A 64 26.41 24.12 -47.47
N LEU A 65 26.13 23.16 -48.35
CA LEU A 65 25.57 21.85 -47.96
C LEU A 65 26.54 21.09 -47.04
N SER A 66 27.84 21.15 -47.31
CA SER A 66 28.85 20.53 -46.47
C SER A 66 28.89 21.13 -45.06
N GLN A 67 28.75 22.45 -44.93
CA GLN A 67 28.67 23.13 -43.64
C GLN A 67 27.39 22.76 -42.89
N GLU A 68 26.25 22.70 -43.59
CA GLU A 68 24.98 22.29 -42.99
C GLU A 68 25.02 20.84 -42.47
N LEU A 69 25.61 19.92 -43.25
CA LEU A 69 25.82 18.53 -42.84
C LEU A 69 26.72 18.45 -41.61
N GLN A 70 27.80 19.22 -41.54
CA GLN A 70 28.67 19.28 -40.37
C GLN A 70 27.92 19.81 -39.13
N ALA A 71 27.11 20.86 -39.28
CA ALA A 71 26.30 21.41 -38.19
C ALA A 71 25.24 20.41 -37.68
N LYS A 72 24.56 19.71 -38.61
CA LYS A 72 23.63 18.64 -38.29
C LYS A 72 24.33 17.49 -37.58
N GLN A 73 25.51 17.07 -38.05
CA GLN A 73 26.30 16.01 -37.41
C GLN A 73 26.70 16.40 -35.98
N ALA A 74 27.15 17.63 -35.75
CA ALA A 74 27.48 18.13 -34.42
C ALA A 74 26.24 18.11 -33.49
N THR A 75 25.08 18.48 -34.02
CA THR A 75 23.80 18.43 -33.29
C THR A 75 23.42 17.00 -32.92
N LEU A 76 23.57 16.04 -33.83
CA LEU A 76 23.30 14.62 -33.57
C LEU A 76 24.21 14.08 -32.46
N VAL A 77 25.52 14.37 -32.52
CA VAL A 77 26.47 13.97 -31.47
C VAL A 77 26.07 14.55 -30.10
N GLN A 78 25.60 15.79 -30.06
CA GLN A 78 25.10 16.38 -28.82
C GLN A 78 23.84 15.67 -28.31
N ARG A 79 22.90 15.34 -29.20
CA ARG A 79 21.67 14.62 -28.85
C ARG A 79 21.98 13.20 -28.37
N ASP A 80 22.91 12.49 -28.99
CA ASP A 80 23.33 11.16 -28.57
C ASP A 80 23.92 11.18 -27.15
N ARG A 81 24.71 12.21 -26.82
CA ARG A 81 25.20 12.40 -25.44
C ARG A 81 24.05 12.66 -24.45
N GLN A 82 23.09 13.52 -24.82
CA GLN A 82 21.93 13.78 -23.97
C GLN A 82 21.09 12.52 -23.74
N ILE A 83 20.91 11.69 -24.77
CA ILE A 83 20.20 10.41 -24.65
C ILE A 83 20.97 9.45 -23.75
N ALA A 84 22.29 9.36 -23.90
CA ALA A 84 23.13 8.53 -23.02
C ALA A 84 23.00 8.95 -21.54
N ASP A 85 23.07 10.25 -21.24
CA ASP A 85 22.89 10.77 -19.88
C ASP A 85 21.49 10.49 -19.34
N GLN A 86 20.45 10.58 -20.19
CA GLN A 86 19.07 10.27 -19.81
C GLN A 86 18.88 8.78 -19.52
N VAL A 87 19.47 7.90 -20.33
CA VAL A 87 19.44 6.44 -20.12
C VAL A 87 20.12 6.09 -18.80
N GLU A 88 21.26 6.71 -18.48
CA GLU A 88 21.92 6.48 -17.19
C GLU A 88 21.05 6.91 -16.01
N ARG A 89 20.38 8.07 -16.11
CA ARG A 89 19.43 8.53 -15.07
C ARG A 89 18.24 7.59 -14.92
N ILE A 90 17.67 7.11 -16.03
CA ILE A 90 16.56 6.15 -15.99
C ILE A 90 17.02 4.86 -15.32
N GLN A 91 18.20 4.35 -15.64
CA GLN A 91 18.74 3.16 -14.99
C GLN A 91 18.91 3.35 -13.47
N GLN A 92 19.47 4.50 -13.05
CA GLN A 92 19.59 4.82 -11.62
C GLN A 92 18.22 4.92 -10.92
N GLN A 93 17.23 5.48 -11.61
CA GLN A 93 15.85 5.54 -11.12
C GLN A 93 15.22 4.16 -11.02
N ASP A 94 15.42 3.30 -12.02
CA ASP A 94 14.91 1.92 -12.03
C ASP A 94 15.53 1.08 -10.89
N ASP A 95 16.83 1.25 -10.64
CA ASP A 95 17.52 0.61 -9.51
C ASP A 95 16.93 1.09 -8.17
N THR A 96 16.67 2.40 -8.05
CA THR A 96 16.05 3.00 -6.85
C THR A 96 14.62 2.50 -6.65
N ILE A 97 13.81 2.46 -7.71
CA ILE A 97 12.44 1.95 -7.68
C ILE A 97 12.44 0.49 -7.25
N THR A 98 13.37 -0.32 -7.78
CA THR A 98 13.50 -1.73 -7.41
C THR A 98 13.79 -1.90 -5.92
N GLN A 99 14.70 -1.10 -5.37
CA GLN A 99 14.99 -1.09 -3.93
C GLN A 99 13.77 -0.66 -3.10
N GLN A 100 13.10 0.42 -3.49
CA GLN A 100 11.91 0.92 -2.80
C GLN A 100 10.75 -0.08 -2.83
N VAL A 101 10.54 -0.78 -3.95
CA VAL A 101 9.53 -1.84 -4.05
C VAL A 101 9.82 -2.96 -3.07
N ALA A 102 11.08 -3.40 -2.96
CA ALA A 102 11.47 -4.43 -1.98
C ALA A 102 11.26 -3.96 -0.52
N GLU A 103 11.58 -2.70 -0.21
CA GLU A 103 11.32 -2.12 1.12
C GLU A 103 9.82 -2.03 1.43
N ILE A 104 9.00 -1.59 0.47
CA ILE A 104 7.55 -1.52 0.61
C ILE A 104 6.96 -2.91 0.86
N GLU A 105 7.42 -3.93 0.13
CA GLU A 105 6.97 -5.31 0.35
C GLU A 105 7.33 -5.82 1.76
N GLN A 106 8.50 -5.48 2.27
CA GLN A 106 8.90 -5.84 3.64
C GLN A 106 8.04 -5.11 4.68
N GLN A 107 7.82 -3.81 4.49
CA GLN A 107 6.97 -3.00 5.38
C GLN A 107 5.52 -3.49 5.36
N GLN A 108 5.00 -3.91 4.22
CA GLN A 108 3.65 -4.46 4.13
C GLN A 108 3.51 -5.76 4.94
N LYS A 109 4.50 -6.66 4.89
CA LYS A 109 4.51 -7.87 5.72
C LYS A 109 4.52 -7.56 7.21
N GLU A 110 5.30 -6.54 7.62
CA GLU A 110 5.34 -6.08 9.00
C GLU A 110 3.99 -5.51 9.45
N ILE A 111 3.35 -4.70 8.60
CA ILE A 111 2.01 -4.15 8.86
C ILE A 111 0.99 -5.28 9.02
N ASP A 112 1.01 -6.28 8.14
CA ASP A 112 0.06 -7.40 8.19
C ASP A 112 0.26 -8.26 9.47
N TRP A 113 1.52 -8.43 9.89
CA TRP A 113 1.86 -9.08 11.15
C TRP A 113 1.38 -8.27 12.36
N LEU A 114 1.69 -6.97 12.41
CA LEU A 114 1.28 -6.06 13.47
C LEU A 114 -0.25 -5.95 13.60
N ASP A 115 -0.98 -5.89 12.49
CA ASP A 115 -2.45 -5.89 12.51
C ASP A 115 -2.98 -7.19 13.13
N THR A 116 -2.39 -8.34 12.78
CA THR A 116 -2.78 -9.64 13.34
C THR A 116 -2.48 -9.72 14.84
N ALA A 117 -1.27 -9.33 15.26
CA ALA A 117 -0.88 -9.20 16.66
C ALA A 117 -1.87 -8.32 17.45
N LEU A 118 -2.19 -7.13 16.93
CA LEU A 118 -3.15 -6.21 17.53
C LEU A 118 -4.56 -6.81 17.63
N ARG A 119 -5.02 -7.54 16.61
CA ARG A 119 -6.33 -8.23 16.65
C ARG A 119 -6.37 -9.27 17.76
N LEU A 120 -5.32 -10.10 17.88
CA LEU A 120 -5.23 -11.13 18.92
C LEU A 120 -5.21 -10.53 20.33
N MET A 121 -4.42 -9.48 20.55
CA MET A 121 -4.41 -8.76 21.84
C MET A 121 -5.74 -8.10 22.20
N LYS A 122 -6.56 -7.77 21.20
CA LYS A 122 -7.88 -7.15 21.38
C LYS A 122 -9.00 -8.16 21.61
N VAL A 123 -8.75 -9.46 21.45
CA VAL A 123 -9.75 -10.50 21.72
C VAL A 123 -10.23 -10.37 23.16
N THR A 124 -11.54 -10.49 23.32
CA THR A 124 -12.22 -10.36 24.61
C THR A 124 -13.07 -11.60 24.83
N HIS A 125 -12.79 -12.30 25.93
CA HIS A 125 -13.51 -13.48 26.37
C HIS A 125 -14.62 -13.08 27.34
N ARG A 126 -15.77 -13.75 27.22
CA ARG A 126 -16.86 -13.63 28.20
C ARG A 126 -16.63 -14.68 29.25
N VAL A 127 -16.49 -14.25 30.50
CA VAL A 127 -15.99 -15.13 31.57
C VAL A 127 -17.04 -15.34 32.65
N ALA A 128 -17.95 -14.38 32.87
CA ALA A 128 -19.05 -14.54 33.79
C ALA A 128 -20.21 -13.57 33.50
N HIS A 129 -21.39 -13.87 34.05
CA HIS A 129 -22.54 -12.98 34.10
C HIS A 129 -22.90 -12.67 35.56
N LEU A 130 -23.28 -11.42 35.81
CA LEU A 130 -23.85 -10.94 37.07
C LEU A 130 -25.23 -10.36 36.78
N ARG A 131 -26.30 -11.06 37.18
CA ARG A 131 -27.68 -10.58 37.06
C ARG A 131 -28.14 -9.96 38.37
N VAL A 132 -28.73 -8.77 38.31
CA VAL A 132 -29.37 -8.16 39.48
C VAL A 132 -30.80 -8.67 39.57
N LEU A 133 -31.11 -9.42 40.62
CA LEU A 133 -32.43 -10.01 40.83
C LEU A 133 -33.35 -9.05 41.57
N ASP A 134 -32.85 -8.42 42.63
CA ASP A 134 -33.63 -7.55 43.49
C ASP A 134 -32.74 -6.54 44.21
N GLN A 135 -33.31 -5.39 44.58
CA GLN A 135 -32.63 -4.38 45.39
C GLN A 135 -33.62 -3.75 46.36
N THR A 136 -33.39 -3.98 47.66
CA THR A 136 -34.22 -3.46 48.74
C THR A 136 -33.46 -2.42 49.54
N THR A 137 -34.19 -1.60 50.29
CA THR A 137 -33.60 -0.68 51.27
C THR A 137 -34.00 -1.16 52.66
N ASP A 138 -33.01 -1.40 53.50
CA ASP A 138 -33.20 -1.77 54.89
C ASP A 138 -33.73 -0.54 55.67
N GLU A 139 -34.93 -0.66 56.24
CA GLU A 139 -35.60 0.44 56.92
C GLU A 139 -34.89 0.88 58.21
N ALA A 140 -34.15 -0.01 58.87
CA ALA A 140 -33.47 0.27 60.14
C ALA A 140 -32.14 1.02 59.94
N THR A 141 -31.43 0.70 58.87
CA THR A 141 -30.10 1.26 58.58
C THR A 141 -30.09 2.27 57.45
N GLY A 142 -31.15 2.33 56.64
CA GLY A 142 -31.22 3.11 55.41
C GLY A 142 -30.30 2.61 54.30
N ARG A 143 -29.63 1.46 54.50
CA ARG A 143 -28.69 0.88 53.54
C ARG A 143 -29.41 0.03 52.51
N LYS A 144 -28.94 0.06 51.28
CA LYS A 144 -29.44 -0.85 50.26
C LYS A 144 -28.89 -2.26 50.47
N ARG A 145 -29.65 -3.24 50.03
CA ARG A 145 -29.25 -4.65 49.94
C ARG A 145 -29.58 -5.13 48.54
N THR A 146 -28.59 -5.70 47.86
CA THR A 146 -28.73 -6.12 46.46
C THR A 146 -28.59 -7.63 46.37
N THR A 147 -29.60 -8.29 45.82
CA THR A 147 -29.55 -9.72 45.52
C THR A 147 -29.13 -9.90 44.07
N VAL A 148 -28.05 -10.64 43.86
CA VAL A 148 -27.47 -10.90 42.55
C VAL A 148 -27.32 -12.39 42.30
N GLU A 149 -27.37 -12.77 41.03
CA GLU A 149 -27.03 -14.11 40.56
C GLU A 149 -25.73 -14.02 39.76
N PHE A 150 -24.75 -14.84 40.11
CA PHE A 150 -23.46 -14.93 39.43
C PHE A 150 -23.27 -16.32 38.84
N VAL A 151 -22.72 -16.36 37.61
CA VAL A 151 -22.36 -17.61 36.94
C VAL A 151 -21.20 -17.40 35.97
N GLU A 152 -20.21 -18.29 35.99
CA GLU A 152 -19.18 -18.34 34.94
C GLU A 152 -19.79 -18.84 33.63
N VAL A 153 -19.33 -18.28 32.51
CA VAL A 153 -19.83 -18.61 31.17
C VAL A 153 -18.70 -18.97 30.22
N SER A 154 -19.00 -19.79 29.22
CA SER A 154 -18.13 -20.01 28.07
C SER A 154 -18.09 -18.78 27.15
N ASP A 155 -17.15 -18.78 26.19
CA ASP A 155 -17.11 -17.75 25.12
C ASP A 155 -18.43 -17.64 24.34
N GLY A 156 -19.18 -18.74 24.22
CA GLY A 156 -20.52 -18.77 23.62
C GLY A 156 -21.62 -18.17 24.50
N GLY A 157 -21.30 -17.74 25.72
CA GLY A 157 -22.24 -17.20 26.71
C GLY A 157 -23.06 -18.25 27.45
N GLN A 158 -22.76 -19.54 27.27
CA GLN A 158 -23.46 -20.62 27.98
C GLN A 158 -22.94 -20.73 29.41
N PRO A 159 -23.81 -20.84 30.43
CA PRO A 159 -23.42 -21.14 31.80
C PRO A 159 -22.58 -22.41 31.89
N LEU A 160 -21.50 -22.35 32.65
CA LEU A 160 -20.62 -23.49 32.88
C LEU A 160 -21.02 -24.28 34.13
N GLU A 161 -21.72 -23.62 35.05
CA GLU A 161 -22.26 -24.19 36.28
C GLU A 161 -23.68 -23.66 36.55
N GLU A 162 -24.32 -24.17 37.59
CA GLU A 162 -25.59 -23.62 38.07
C GLU A 162 -25.38 -22.21 38.63
N PRO A 163 -26.19 -21.22 38.24
CA PRO A 163 -26.06 -19.87 38.77
C PRO A 163 -26.25 -19.81 40.29
N ARG A 164 -25.37 -19.08 40.97
CA ARG A 164 -25.38 -18.93 42.42
C ARG A 164 -25.92 -17.56 42.82
N SER A 165 -26.84 -17.54 43.77
CA SER A 165 -27.47 -16.31 44.27
C SER A 165 -26.80 -15.83 45.54
N PHE A 166 -26.55 -14.53 45.63
CA PHE A 166 -25.89 -13.87 46.74
C PHE A 166 -26.64 -12.59 47.12
N THR A 167 -26.72 -12.31 48.41
CA THR A 167 -27.31 -11.08 48.93
C THR A 167 -26.22 -10.22 49.55
N LEU A 168 -25.96 -9.07 48.92
CA LEU A 168 -24.84 -8.19 49.22
C LEU A 168 -25.32 -6.93 49.93
N ASP A 169 -24.54 -6.44 50.90
CA ASP A 169 -24.84 -5.20 51.59
C ASP A 169 -24.34 -4.00 50.79
N GLY A 170 -25.28 -3.28 50.18
CA GLY A 170 -25.06 -2.10 49.36
C GLY A 170 -25.59 -2.20 47.94
N ASP A 171 -25.35 -1.17 47.12
CA ASP A 171 -25.65 -1.14 45.69
C ASP A 171 -24.44 -1.11 44.76
N VAL A 172 -23.23 -1.20 45.32
CA VAL A 172 -21.98 -1.36 44.59
C VAL A 172 -21.44 -2.76 44.83
N VAL A 173 -21.37 -3.54 43.76
CA VAL A 173 -20.89 -4.92 43.79
C VAL A 173 -19.42 -4.96 43.42
N PHE A 174 -18.61 -5.61 44.25
CA PHE A 174 -17.19 -5.89 44.00
C PHE A 174 -17.00 -7.36 43.67
N ILE A 175 -16.12 -7.63 42.70
CA ILE A 175 -15.66 -8.98 42.39
C ILE A 175 -14.13 -8.99 42.52
N ASP A 176 -13.64 -9.63 43.58
CA ASP A 176 -12.21 -9.89 43.80
C ASP A 176 -11.76 -11.09 42.98
N SER A 177 -10.63 -10.94 42.30
CA SER A 177 -10.08 -11.91 41.36
C SER A 177 -8.56 -11.95 41.43
N TRP A 178 -7.98 -13.08 41.04
CA TRP A 178 -6.57 -13.15 40.66
C TRP A 178 -6.44 -13.12 39.14
N ILE A 179 -5.51 -12.31 38.65
CA ILE A 179 -5.24 -12.16 37.22
C ILE A 179 -3.80 -12.56 36.94
N VAL A 180 -3.61 -13.31 35.85
CA VAL A 180 -2.30 -13.63 35.27
C VAL A 180 -2.27 -13.12 33.84
N LYS A 181 -1.28 -12.28 33.54
CA LYS A 181 -1.05 -11.67 32.24
C LYS A 181 0.22 -12.28 31.65
N PHE A 182 0.09 -12.85 30.46
CA PHE A 182 1.24 -13.36 29.71
C PHE A 182 1.96 -12.26 28.94
N ASP A 183 3.21 -12.51 28.55
CA ASP A 183 3.91 -11.64 27.63
C ASP A 183 3.20 -11.57 26.28
N ASP A 184 3.18 -10.37 25.69
CA ASP A 184 2.40 -10.09 24.48
C ASP A 184 2.80 -11.04 23.32
N GLN A 185 4.07 -11.42 23.22
CA GLN A 185 4.58 -12.39 22.22
C GLN A 185 3.80 -13.72 22.18
N TYR A 186 3.31 -14.22 23.32
CA TYR A 186 2.55 -15.48 23.37
C TYR A 186 1.12 -15.30 22.88
N ILE A 187 0.55 -14.11 23.10
CA ILE A 187 -0.78 -13.73 22.60
C ILE A 187 -0.71 -13.52 21.09
N GLU A 188 0.32 -12.82 20.61
CA GLU A 188 0.58 -12.53 19.19
C GLU A 188 0.80 -13.80 18.36
N GLN A 189 1.40 -14.84 18.97
CA GLN A 189 1.65 -16.13 18.33
C GLN A 189 0.51 -17.15 18.53
N ALA A 190 -0.58 -16.76 19.21
CA ALA A 190 -1.68 -17.64 19.58
C ALA A 190 -1.21 -18.93 20.29
N ASP A 191 -0.26 -18.80 21.22
CA ASP A 191 0.27 -19.90 22.03
C ASP A 191 -0.85 -20.68 22.73
N GLN A 192 -0.76 -22.01 22.73
CA GLN A 192 -1.85 -22.88 23.18
C GLN A 192 -2.32 -22.57 24.61
N ASP A 193 -1.40 -22.32 25.53
CA ASP A 193 -1.70 -22.12 26.95
C ASP A 193 -1.65 -20.65 27.36
N ARG A 194 -1.10 -19.77 26.50
CA ARG A 194 -0.79 -18.37 26.83
C ARG A 194 -1.36 -17.35 25.84
N SER A 195 -2.28 -17.76 24.96
CA SER A 195 -2.93 -16.86 24.00
C SER A 195 -3.90 -15.85 24.63
N THR A 196 -4.23 -15.99 25.91
CA THR A 196 -5.08 -15.05 26.66
C THR A 196 -4.67 -15.04 28.12
N SER A 197 -4.83 -13.90 28.78
CA SER A 197 -4.73 -13.79 30.23
C SER A 197 -5.73 -14.71 30.94
N LEU A 198 -5.42 -15.07 32.18
CA LEU A 198 -6.24 -15.93 33.03
C LEU A 198 -6.86 -15.13 34.18
N VAL A 199 -8.06 -15.53 34.60
CA VAL A 199 -8.74 -15.04 35.81
C VAL A 199 -9.17 -16.19 36.71
N LEU A 200 -9.09 -15.98 38.02
CA LEU A 200 -9.71 -16.82 39.05
C LEU A 200 -10.58 -15.90 39.91
N PHE A 201 -11.89 -16.17 39.99
CA PHE A 201 -12.82 -15.35 40.76
C PHE A 201 -12.82 -15.78 42.22
N ARG A 202 -12.38 -14.91 43.11
CA ARG A 202 -12.23 -15.27 44.52
C ARG A 202 -13.50 -15.02 45.30
N ARG A 203 -14.00 -13.78 45.26
CA ARG A 203 -15.07 -13.34 46.14
C ARG A 203 -15.96 -12.29 45.50
N ILE A 204 -17.20 -12.25 45.97
CA ILE A 204 -18.17 -11.20 45.68
C ILE A 204 -18.67 -10.58 46.99
N PHE A 205 -18.73 -9.25 47.04
CA PHE A 205 -19.14 -8.50 48.23
C PHE A 205 -19.70 -7.12 47.88
N GLY A 206 -20.46 -6.53 48.81
CA GLY A 206 -20.99 -5.16 48.68
C GLY A 206 -20.08 -4.10 49.32
N GLU A 207 -20.33 -2.81 49.07
CA GLU A 207 -19.52 -1.71 49.62
C GLU A 207 -19.59 -1.56 51.15
N TYR A 208 -20.61 -2.13 51.79
CA TYR A 208 -20.76 -2.10 53.25
C TYR A 208 -20.37 -3.43 53.91
N GLN A 209 -19.68 -4.31 53.18
CA GLN A 209 -19.22 -5.61 53.64
C GLN A 209 -17.70 -5.67 53.60
N GLU A 210 -17.07 -6.24 54.64
CA GLU A 210 -15.62 -6.47 54.59
C GLU A 210 -15.27 -7.56 53.55
N PRO A 211 -14.16 -7.44 52.79
CA PRO A 211 -13.80 -8.45 51.78
C PRO A 211 -13.55 -9.87 52.33
N ASN A 212 -13.26 -10.00 53.63
CA ASN A 212 -13.12 -11.28 54.33
C ASN A 212 -14.48 -11.96 54.61
N GLU A 213 -15.54 -11.17 54.75
CA GLU A 213 -16.93 -11.59 54.97
C GLU A 213 -17.69 -11.79 53.66
N GLY A 214 -17.10 -11.40 52.53
CA GLY A 214 -17.63 -11.63 51.19
C GLY A 214 -17.87 -13.10 50.88
N PHE A 215 -18.77 -13.36 49.92
CA PHE A 215 -19.09 -14.71 49.49
C PHE A 215 -17.99 -15.25 48.57
N GLU A 216 -17.56 -16.50 48.81
CA GLU A 216 -16.55 -17.14 47.97
C GLU A 216 -17.16 -17.62 46.65
N LEU A 217 -16.51 -17.27 45.54
CA LEU A 217 -16.89 -17.69 44.19
C LEU A 217 -16.14 -18.98 43.85
N ASP A 218 -14.82 -18.90 43.66
CA ASP A 218 -13.98 -20.07 43.44
C ASP A 218 -13.23 -20.42 44.73
N GLN A 219 -13.29 -21.69 45.12
CA GLN A 219 -12.51 -22.19 46.25
C GLN A 219 -11.06 -22.42 45.82
N ARG A 220 -10.08 -22.08 46.66
CA ARG A 220 -8.66 -22.41 46.42
C ARG A 220 -8.50 -23.91 46.15
N GLY A 221 -7.94 -24.26 44.99
CA GLY A 221 -7.81 -25.65 44.51
C GLY A 221 -9.02 -26.16 43.72
N THR A 222 -10.00 -25.29 43.46
CA THR A 222 -11.16 -25.57 42.62
C THR A 222 -11.10 -24.66 41.39
N ARG A 223 -11.55 -25.24 40.28
CA ARG A 223 -11.16 -24.94 38.91
C ARG A 223 -11.81 -23.62 38.45
N PRO A 224 -11.08 -22.62 37.93
CA PRO A 224 -11.71 -21.58 37.14
C PRO A 224 -12.27 -22.21 35.87
N THR A 225 -13.59 -22.13 35.67
CA THR A 225 -14.26 -22.89 34.60
C THR A 225 -14.21 -22.13 33.27
N ALA A 226 -14.13 -20.78 33.32
CA ALA A 226 -14.28 -19.89 32.17
C ALA A 226 -13.29 -20.11 30.99
N TYR A 227 -12.07 -20.61 31.23
CA TYR A 227 -11.06 -20.81 30.15
C TYR A 227 -10.91 -22.24 29.68
N ALA A 228 -11.67 -23.18 30.26
CA ALA A 228 -11.56 -24.59 29.87
C ALA A 228 -12.10 -24.75 28.44
N ARG A 229 -11.20 -24.73 27.44
CA ARG A 229 -11.48 -25.07 26.03
C ARG A 229 -11.94 -26.54 25.94
N GLY A 230 -13.21 -26.81 26.26
CA GLY A 230 -13.75 -28.17 26.22
C GLY A 230 -13.38 -29.08 27.40
N GLY A 231 -13.06 -28.51 28.58
CA GLY A 231 -13.25 -29.25 29.84
C GLY A 231 -12.04 -29.92 30.50
N ARG A 232 -10.80 -29.49 30.26
CA ARG A 232 -9.66 -29.82 31.15
C ARG A 232 -8.71 -28.63 31.32
N GLU A 233 -8.50 -28.24 32.57
CA GLU A 233 -7.41 -27.35 33.00
C GLU A 233 -6.06 -27.98 32.64
N SER A 234 -5.16 -27.19 32.05
CA SER A 234 -3.82 -27.68 31.71
C SER A 234 -2.97 -27.83 32.97
N GLU A 235 -1.99 -28.74 32.96
CA GLU A 235 -1.04 -28.85 34.09
C GLU A 235 -0.26 -27.54 34.33
N PHE A 236 -0.15 -26.71 33.29
CA PHE A 236 0.45 -25.38 33.38
C PHE A 236 -0.40 -24.42 34.23
N GLU A 237 -1.71 -24.36 34.00
CA GLU A 237 -2.64 -23.53 34.78
C GLU A 237 -2.67 -23.94 36.26
N LYS A 238 -2.70 -25.24 36.55
CA LYS A 238 -2.65 -25.76 37.93
C LYS A 238 -1.41 -25.28 38.68
N LYS A 239 -0.25 -25.31 38.01
CA LYS A 239 1.01 -24.84 38.56
C LYS A 239 0.95 -23.34 38.88
N ILE A 240 0.38 -22.55 37.97
CA ILE A 240 0.20 -21.11 38.17
C ILE A 240 -0.63 -20.85 39.43
N TRP A 241 -1.78 -21.51 39.57
CA TRP A 241 -2.67 -21.25 40.71
C TRP A 241 -2.13 -21.79 42.03
N GLY A 242 -1.44 -22.93 42.01
CA GLY A 242 -0.79 -23.51 43.19
C GLY A 242 0.32 -22.62 43.76
N ASP A 243 1.09 -21.98 42.88
CA ASP A 243 2.24 -21.13 43.24
C ASP A 243 1.98 -19.63 43.04
N PHE A 244 0.72 -19.21 42.93
CA PHE A 244 0.33 -17.87 42.45
C PHE A 244 1.11 -16.74 43.13
N TRP A 245 1.16 -16.72 44.47
CA TRP A 245 1.86 -15.66 45.20
C TRP A 245 3.38 -15.75 45.12
N GLN A 246 3.95 -16.95 44.94
CA GLN A 246 5.38 -17.09 44.69
C GLN A 246 5.73 -16.52 43.32
N ILE A 247 4.93 -16.82 42.31
CA ILE A 247 5.08 -16.26 40.95
C ILE A 247 4.90 -14.75 40.96
N ALA A 248 3.87 -14.24 41.64
CA ALA A 248 3.58 -12.81 41.73
C ALA A 248 4.70 -11.98 42.40
N ASN A 249 5.47 -12.59 43.30
CA ASN A 249 6.54 -11.92 44.04
C ASN A 249 7.95 -12.26 43.52
N ASP A 250 8.07 -13.08 42.48
CA ASP A 250 9.35 -13.46 41.85
C ASP A 250 9.29 -13.21 40.35
N SER A 251 9.86 -12.09 39.92
CA SER A 251 9.89 -11.69 38.52
C SER A 251 10.70 -12.62 37.63
N SER A 252 11.70 -13.33 38.18
CA SER A 252 12.52 -14.27 37.40
C SER A 252 11.70 -15.52 37.09
N ARG A 253 11.04 -16.08 38.12
CA ARG A 253 10.14 -17.22 37.97
C ARG A 253 8.94 -16.91 37.08
N ALA A 254 8.35 -15.72 37.21
CA ALA A 254 7.26 -15.29 36.34
C ALA A 254 7.71 -15.23 34.86
N LYS A 255 8.89 -14.65 34.60
CA LYS A 255 9.45 -14.54 33.25
C LYS A 255 9.77 -15.91 32.63
N GLU A 256 10.29 -16.86 33.41
CA GLU A 256 10.51 -18.24 32.95
C GLU A 256 9.23 -18.93 32.49
N MET A 257 8.09 -18.54 33.05
CA MET A 257 6.76 -19.05 32.68
C MET A 257 6.09 -18.22 31.59
N GLY A 258 6.72 -17.14 31.10
CA GLY A 258 6.13 -16.21 30.14
C GLY A 258 5.03 -15.31 30.72
N ILE A 259 5.05 -15.11 32.04
CA ILE A 259 4.10 -14.28 32.78
C ILE A 259 4.73 -12.90 32.98
N ARG A 260 4.11 -11.87 32.41
CA ARG A 260 4.54 -10.48 32.61
C ARG A 260 4.06 -9.91 33.94
N ALA A 261 2.90 -10.36 34.42
CA ALA A 261 2.32 -9.90 35.68
C ALA A 261 1.34 -10.92 36.26
N ALA A 262 1.37 -11.11 37.57
CA ALA A 262 0.37 -11.86 38.33
C ALA A 262 -0.01 -11.04 39.57
N HIS A 263 -1.30 -10.75 39.77
CA HIS A 263 -1.73 -9.89 40.87
C HIS A 263 -3.22 -10.07 41.23
N GLY A 264 -3.62 -9.58 42.40
CA GLY A 264 -5.04 -9.42 42.75
C GLY A 264 -5.67 -8.25 42.01
N ASN A 265 -6.96 -8.35 41.71
CA ASN A 265 -7.75 -7.30 41.07
C ASN A 265 -9.19 -7.36 41.57
N ALA A 266 -9.74 -6.22 42.01
CA ALA A 266 -11.14 -6.11 42.40
C ALA A 266 -11.83 -5.09 41.50
N ILE A 267 -12.72 -5.57 40.63
CA ILE A 267 -13.56 -4.69 39.81
C ILE A 267 -14.86 -4.39 40.54
N SER A 268 -15.43 -3.22 40.30
CA SER A 268 -16.67 -2.79 40.96
C SER A 268 -17.66 -2.16 39.99
N ILE A 269 -18.95 -2.33 40.26
CA ILE A 269 -20.01 -1.63 39.54
C ILE A 269 -21.19 -1.30 40.45
N LYS A 270 -21.81 -0.14 40.21
CA LYS A 270 -23.09 0.19 40.84
C LYS A 270 -24.20 -0.63 40.16
N ALA A 271 -24.69 -1.64 40.87
CA ALA A 271 -25.74 -2.53 40.43
C ALA A 271 -27.08 -1.78 40.35
N MET A 272 -27.76 -1.93 39.21
CA MET A 272 -29.09 -1.40 38.97
C MET A 272 -30.08 -2.55 38.79
N PRO A 273 -31.32 -2.42 39.29
CA PRO A 273 -32.38 -3.36 38.99
C PRO A 273 -32.55 -3.60 37.49
N ASP A 274 -33.03 -4.78 37.12
CA ASP A 274 -33.33 -5.16 35.73
C ASP A 274 -32.11 -5.14 34.78
N ARG A 275 -30.90 -5.30 35.33
CA ARG A 275 -29.66 -5.37 34.55
C ARG A 275 -28.96 -6.72 34.67
N ILE A 276 -28.29 -7.09 33.58
CA ILE A 276 -27.24 -8.11 33.56
C ILE A 276 -25.94 -7.40 33.22
N TYR A 277 -24.88 -7.72 33.95
CA TYR A 277 -23.54 -7.25 33.65
C TYR A 277 -22.72 -8.45 33.16
N ARG A 278 -22.26 -8.39 31.91
CA ARG A 278 -21.25 -9.34 31.44
C ARG A 278 -19.91 -8.95 32.00
N ILE A 279 -19.18 -9.92 32.50
CA ILE A 279 -17.80 -9.76 32.91
C ILE A 279 -16.96 -10.29 31.76
N THR A 280 -16.07 -9.43 31.26
CA THR A 280 -15.23 -9.74 30.12
C THR A 280 -13.76 -9.60 30.47
N LEU A 281 -12.94 -10.56 30.02
CA LEU A 281 -11.49 -10.49 30.11
C LEU A 281 -10.90 -10.30 28.71
N ARG A 282 -10.15 -9.21 28.52
CA ARG A 282 -9.32 -9.02 27.32
C ARG A 282 -8.10 -9.95 27.38
N ALA A 283 -7.63 -10.45 26.24
CA ALA A 283 -6.42 -11.27 26.15
C ALA A 283 -5.20 -10.66 26.86
N SER A 284 -5.05 -9.33 26.83
CA SER A 284 -3.98 -8.60 27.54
C SER A 284 -4.21 -8.36 29.05
N GLY A 285 -5.36 -8.79 29.58
CA GLY A 285 -5.63 -8.91 31.02
C GLY A 285 -6.50 -7.81 31.62
N ASP A 286 -7.24 -7.08 30.79
CA ASP A 286 -8.24 -6.10 31.27
C ASP A 286 -9.56 -6.80 31.60
N LEU A 287 -9.97 -6.75 32.86
CA LEU A 287 -11.22 -7.33 33.36
C LEU A 287 -12.22 -6.20 33.58
N SER A 288 -13.42 -6.31 33.00
CA SER A 288 -14.41 -5.23 33.03
C SER A 288 -15.85 -5.72 33.01
N PHE A 289 -16.75 -4.88 33.53
CA PHE A 289 -18.20 -5.05 33.40
C PHE A 289 -18.71 -4.40 32.12
N GLN A 290 -19.56 -5.09 31.39
CA GLN A 290 -20.35 -4.56 30.28
C GLN A 290 -21.84 -4.68 30.61
N PRO A 291 -22.55 -3.57 30.84
CA PRO A 291 -23.96 -3.60 31.18
C PRO A 291 -24.82 -3.98 29.97
N GLU A 292 -25.84 -4.78 30.22
CA GLU A 292 -26.91 -5.15 29.31
C GLU A 292 -28.26 -4.96 30.00
N MET A 293 -29.29 -4.66 29.20
CA MET A 293 -30.67 -4.68 29.72
C MET A 293 -31.12 -6.13 29.83
N MET A 294 -31.79 -6.48 30.94
CA MET A 294 -32.59 -7.70 30.94
C MET A 294 -33.68 -7.55 29.87
N ALA A 295 -33.78 -8.52 28.97
CA ALA A 295 -34.94 -8.60 28.10
C ALA A 295 -36.19 -8.64 28.99
N PRO A 296 -37.25 -7.87 28.70
CA PRO A 296 -38.47 -7.93 29.49
C PRO A 296 -38.93 -9.38 29.50
N ALA A 297 -39.14 -9.94 30.70
CA ALA A 297 -39.67 -11.29 30.84
C ALA A 297 -40.93 -11.37 29.99
N GLY A 298 -40.86 -12.17 28.91
CA GLY A 298 -42.02 -12.43 28.07
C GLY A 298 -43.15 -12.91 28.97
N ARG A 299 -44.25 -12.16 29.00
CA ARG A 299 -45.49 -12.63 29.59
C ARG A 299 -45.90 -13.87 28.78
N ASN A 300 -45.66 -15.05 29.34
CA ASN A 300 -46.42 -16.25 28.99
C ASN A 300 -47.75 -16.21 29.75
#